data_AF-A0A101WVN7-F1
#
_entry.id   AF-A0A101WVN7-F1
#
_cell.length_a   1.000
_cell.length_b   1.000
_cell.length_c   1.000
_cell.angle_alpha   90.00
_cell.angle_beta   90.00
_cell.angle_gamma   90.00
#
_symmetry.space_group_name_H-M   'P 1'
#
loop_
_entity.id
_entity.type
_entity.pdbx_description
1 polymer ?
#
loop_
_entity_poly.entity_id
_entity_poly.type
_entity_poly.pdbx_seq_one_letter_code
_entity_poly.pdbx_strand_id
1 'polypeptide(L)'
;MDTEAQWTYIGSITTTVRFTKFSLFNKHGAKLRAALIMLNAILDFLGSGVLDMVPMGPERELINRDTEKSLRDYFDVDKNVVIQRLGRGSIITLRVNPSLMVRMLMSCNGNCRCYVDDVITKAKDNITKYRDMAMNALSRLGRIFNIETPRVLLTHNPTVFGKIMLMGREEVITLSVWDILRAQGFIGGEPTVDGVSDIIDTVVHEFLHYLLDKRYLIPAAFIEMTKRIPSVFDDGIVHELITWTLTPSVSRYVAQCIKYGNANKVNIIDTYLIKYPVKRRHVIAARKVINELVGFLDGGCG
;
A
#
# COMPACT_ATOMS: atom_id res chain seq x y z
N MET A 1 12.23 11.10 27.81
CA MET A 1 11.57 9.79 27.91
C MET A 1 10.10 10.09 27.89
N ASP A 2 9.43 9.93 26.74
CA ASP A 2 8.00 10.23 26.63
C ASP A 2 7.21 9.07 27.23
N THR A 3 6.96 9.15 28.53
CA THR A 3 6.10 8.24 29.29
C THR A 3 4.61 8.50 29.10
N GLU A 4 4.23 9.39 28.17
CA GLU A 4 2.84 9.81 27.91
C GLU A 4 2.21 9.13 26.68
N ALA A 5 2.86 8.14 26.06
CA ALA A 5 2.21 7.38 25.00
C ALA A 5 1.05 6.56 25.58
N GLN A 6 -0.19 6.82 25.11
CA GLN A 6 -1.30 5.92 25.36
C GLN A 6 -1.05 4.62 24.58
N TRP A 7 -1.21 3.48 25.27
CA TRP A 7 -0.92 2.16 24.75
C TRP A 7 -2.21 1.35 24.67
N THR A 8 -2.59 0.91 23.47
CA THR A 8 -3.78 0.07 23.25
C THR A 8 -3.37 -1.39 23.17
N TYR A 9 -4.00 -2.26 23.98
CA TYR A 9 -3.75 -3.71 23.92
C TYR A 9 -4.32 -4.29 22.62
N ILE A 10 -3.50 -5.04 21.87
CA ILE A 10 -3.90 -5.63 20.59
C ILE A 10 -3.86 -7.15 20.55
N GLY A 11 -3.36 -7.78 21.62
CA GLY A 11 -3.33 -9.25 21.72
C GLY A 11 -2.09 -9.80 22.42
N SER A 12 -1.98 -11.12 22.40
CA SER A 12 -0.84 -11.84 22.96
C SER A 12 -0.20 -12.76 21.93
N ILE A 13 1.12 -12.80 21.91
CA ILE A 13 1.91 -13.65 21.02
C ILE A 13 2.70 -14.64 21.88
N THR A 14 2.62 -15.92 21.51
CA THR A 14 3.46 -16.95 22.09
C THR A 14 4.83 -16.87 21.44
N THR A 15 5.80 -16.26 22.12
CA THR A 15 7.18 -16.23 21.62
C THR A 15 8.03 -17.18 22.46
N THR A 16 8.81 -18.04 21.82
CA THR A 16 9.83 -18.87 22.49
C THR A 16 11.06 -18.05 22.92
N VAL A 17 11.11 -16.76 22.57
CA VAL A 17 12.30 -15.93 22.70
C VAL A 17 12.34 -15.25 24.07
N ARG A 18 13.29 -15.64 24.90
CA ARG A 18 13.66 -14.85 26.09
C ARG A 18 14.34 -13.56 25.64
N PHE A 19 13.58 -12.47 25.62
CA PHE A 19 14.11 -11.12 25.48
C PHE A 19 14.89 -10.76 26.78
N THR A 20 16.13 -11.24 26.96
CA THR A 20 16.86 -11.06 28.25
C THR A 20 18.21 -10.34 28.20
N LYS A 21 18.86 -10.12 27.03
CA LYS A 21 20.19 -9.44 26.98
C LYS A 21 20.27 -8.29 25.96
N PHE A 22 20.63 -7.10 26.44
CA PHE A 22 20.70 -5.83 25.67
C PHE A 22 21.54 -5.94 24.39
N SER A 23 22.65 -6.70 24.44
CA SER A 23 23.56 -6.91 23.31
C SER A 23 23.02 -7.80 22.18
N LEU A 24 21.88 -8.47 22.38
CA LEU A 24 21.26 -9.35 21.37
C LEU A 24 20.08 -8.68 20.65
N PHE A 25 19.48 -7.62 21.20
CA PHE A 25 18.28 -7.00 20.62
C PHE A 25 18.53 -6.15 19.38
N ASN A 26 19.69 -5.51 19.31
CA ASN A 26 20.06 -4.70 18.15
C ASN A 26 20.86 -5.46 17.10
N LYS A 27 20.99 -6.79 17.22
CA LYS A 27 21.51 -7.60 16.13
C LYS A 27 20.48 -7.64 15.00
N HIS A 28 20.96 -7.56 13.76
CA HIS A 28 20.15 -7.64 12.54
C HIS A 28 19.05 -8.70 12.61
N GLY A 29 19.40 -9.95 12.94
CA GLY A 29 18.42 -11.05 13.02
C GLY A 29 17.35 -10.90 14.12
N ALA A 30 17.63 -10.19 15.21
CA ALA A 30 16.62 -9.89 16.23
C ALA A 30 15.68 -8.77 15.78
N LYS A 31 16.21 -7.72 15.15
CA LYS A 31 15.42 -6.63 14.57
C LYS A 31 14.49 -7.12 13.46
N LEU A 32 14.98 -7.98 12.56
CA LEU A 32 14.18 -8.58 11.50
C LEU A 32 12.98 -9.36 12.07
N ARG A 33 13.22 -10.23 13.06
CA ARG A 33 12.14 -10.99 13.73
C ARG A 33 11.16 -10.08 14.45
N ALA A 34 11.66 -9.06 15.17
CA ALA A 34 10.82 -8.10 15.87
C ALA A 34 9.92 -7.33 14.90
N ALA A 35 10.46 -6.89 13.76
CA ALA A 35 9.70 -6.24 12.69
C ALA A 35 8.60 -7.16 12.14
N LEU A 36 8.93 -8.42 11.81
CA LEU A 36 7.94 -9.39 11.32
C LEU A 36 6.80 -9.65 12.31
N ILE A 37 7.13 -9.81 13.60
CA ILE A 37 6.14 -9.99 14.68
C ILE A 37 5.23 -8.75 14.77
N MET A 38 5.83 -7.57 14.80
CA MET A 38 5.11 -6.30 14.88
C MET A 38 4.17 -6.09 13.68
N LEU A 39 4.67 -6.33 12.47
CA LEU A 39 3.92 -6.16 11.23
C LEU A 39 2.72 -7.11 11.13
N ASN A 40 2.90 -8.38 11.52
CA ASN A 40 1.81 -9.33 11.60
C ASN A 40 0.76 -8.92 12.63
N ALA A 41 1.19 -8.49 13.82
CA ALA A 41 0.27 -8.05 14.87
C ALA A 41 -0.54 -6.81 14.46
N ILE A 42 0.10 -5.85 13.76
CA ILE A 42 -0.59 -4.67 13.21
C ILE A 42 -1.58 -5.07 12.12
N LEU A 43 -1.20 -5.98 11.21
CA LEU A 43 -2.10 -6.49 10.18
C LEU A 43 -3.34 -7.15 10.78
N ASP A 44 -3.17 -8.00 11.80
CA ASP A 44 -4.28 -8.67 12.46
C ASP A 44 -5.18 -7.68 13.19
N PHE A 45 -4.57 -6.72 13.90
CA PHE A 45 -5.30 -5.70 14.64
C PHE A 45 -6.14 -4.80 13.72
N LEU A 46 -5.54 -4.23 12.68
CA LEU A 46 -6.26 -3.40 11.71
C LEU A 46 -7.29 -4.25 10.95
N GLY A 47 -6.85 -5.41 10.44
CA GLY A 47 -7.64 -6.35 9.66
C GLY A 47 -8.90 -6.86 10.36
N SER A 48 -8.89 -6.95 11.69
CA SER A 48 -10.10 -7.30 12.46
C SER A 48 -11.32 -6.39 12.23
N GLY A 49 -11.13 -5.21 11.60
CA GLY A 49 -12.22 -4.28 11.25
C GLY A 49 -12.74 -4.41 9.83
N VAL A 50 -12.07 -5.22 9.01
CA VAL A 50 -12.30 -5.40 7.57
C VAL A 50 -11.97 -6.85 7.18
N LEU A 51 -12.70 -7.79 7.79
CA LEU A 51 -12.39 -9.23 7.73
C LEU A 51 -12.34 -9.78 6.29
N ASP A 52 -13.09 -9.19 5.37
CA ASP A 52 -13.12 -9.53 3.95
C ASP A 52 -11.82 -9.19 3.19
N MET A 53 -10.98 -8.32 3.75
CA MET A 53 -9.67 -7.95 3.20
C MET A 53 -8.51 -8.66 3.92
N VAL A 54 -8.76 -9.46 4.94
CA VAL A 54 -7.69 -10.12 5.72
C VAL A 54 -7.19 -11.35 4.96
N PRO A 55 -5.89 -11.44 4.64
CA PRO A 55 -5.37 -12.62 3.96
C PRO A 55 -5.41 -13.84 4.88
N MET A 56 -5.87 -14.97 4.34
CA MET A 56 -5.98 -16.24 5.07
C MET A 56 -5.20 -17.37 4.39
N GLY A 57 -4.78 -18.37 5.17
CA GLY A 57 -4.12 -19.57 4.67
C GLY A 57 -2.97 -19.27 3.69
N PRO A 58 -3.01 -19.78 2.43
CA PRO A 58 -1.96 -19.56 1.43
C PRO A 58 -1.67 -18.09 1.12
N GLU A 59 -2.67 -17.21 1.18
CA GLU A 59 -2.52 -15.78 0.92
C GLU A 59 -1.64 -15.14 2.00
N ARG A 60 -1.88 -15.52 3.26
CA ARG A 60 -1.11 -15.04 4.41
C ARG A 60 0.34 -15.49 4.32
N GLU A 61 0.58 -16.73 3.91
CA GLU A 61 1.93 -17.27 3.70
C GLU A 61 2.67 -16.51 2.59
N LEU A 62 1.99 -16.16 1.50
CA LEU A 62 2.57 -15.39 0.41
C LEU A 62 2.93 -13.97 0.86
N ILE A 63 2.05 -13.29 1.57
CA ILE A 63 2.30 -11.94 2.11
C ILE A 63 3.44 -11.94 3.13
N ASN A 64 3.50 -12.95 3.99
CA ASN A 64 4.60 -13.09 4.95
C ASN A 64 5.94 -13.30 4.27
N ARG A 65 6.01 -14.15 3.23
CA ARG A 65 7.25 -14.37 2.46
C ARG A 65 7.68 -13.10 1.73
N ASP A 66 6.75 -12.39 1.12
CA ASP A 66 7.01 -11.13 0.43
C ASP A 66 7.55 -10.05 1.38
N THR A 67 6.95 -9.94 2.57
CA THR A 67 7.41 -9.01 3.59
C THR A 67 8.77 -9.40 4.13
N GLU A 68 9.01 -10.68 4.41
CA GLU A 68 10.32 -11.14 4.87
C GLU A 68 11.41 -10.85 3.84
N LYS A 69 11.15 -11.12 2.56
CA LYS A 69 12.06 -10.75 1.47
C LYS A 69 12.34 -9.25 1.49
N SER A 70 11.30 -8.43 1.59
CA SER A 70 11.44 -6.98 1.58
C SER A 70 12.22 -6.45 2.78
N LEU A 71 12.00 -7.03 3.95
CA LEU A 71 12.78 -6.72 5.16
C LEU A 71 14.25 -7.12 5.05
N ARG A 72 14.57 -8.19 4.33
CA ARG A 72 15.95 -8.68 4.18
C ARG A 72 16.72 -7.92 3.09
N ASP A 73 16.07 -7.67 1.96
CA ASP A 73 16.74 -7.29 0.72
C ASP A 73 16.62 -5.79 0.42
N TYR A 74 15.54 -5.14 0.87
CA TYR A 74 15.16 -3.79 0.42
C TYR A 74 14.98 -2.79 1.56
N PHE A 75 14.60 -3.26 2.75
CA PHE A 75 14.41 -2.43 3.93
C PHE A 75 15.66 -2.49 4.81
N ASP A 76 16.30 -1.36 5.04
CA ASP A 76 17.42 -1.27 5.98
C ASP A 76 16.92 -1.42 7.42
N VAL A 77 16.76 -2.67 7.86
CA VAL A 77 16.26 -3.04 9.19
C VAL A 77 17.14 -2.47 10.30
N ASP A 78 18.46 -2.43 10.09
CA ASP A 78 19.39 -1.98 11.12
C ASP A 78 19.26 -0.47 11.37
N LYS A 79 18.93 0.30 10.33
CA LYS A 79 18.63 1.73 10.43
C LYS A 79 17.21 2.02 10.92
N ASN A 80 16.23 1.26 10.44
CA ASN A 80 14.80 1.62 10.56
C ASN A 80 14.06 0.91 11.70
N VAL A 81 14.69 -0.10 12.32
CA VAL A 81 14.12 -0.81 13.48
C VAL A 81 14.98 -0.58 14.71
N VAL A 82 14.33 -0.17 15.79
CA VAL A 82 14.97 0.07 17.09
C VAL A 82 14.23 -0.72 18.16
N ILE A 83 14.96 -1.47 18.99
CA ILE A 83 14.40 -2.18 20.14
C ILE A 83 14.96 -1.56 21.41
N GLN A 84 14.08 -0.96 22.22
CA GLN A 84 14.42 -0.34 23.51
C GLN A 84 13.83 -1.17 24.64
N ARG A 85 14.56 -1.31 25.76
CA ARG A 85 14.07 -2.03 26.93
C ARG A 85 13.30 -1.07 27.85
N LEU A 86 12.14 -1.51 28.34
CA LEU A 86 11.35 -0.80 29.34
C LEU A 86 11.03 -1.75 30.51
N GLY A 87 11.90 -1.77 31.53
CA GLY A 87 11.79 -2.71 32.65
C GLY A 87 11.87 -4.18 32.19
N ARG A 88 10.76 -4.91 32.33
CA ARG A 88 10.59 -6.30 31.84
C ARG A 88 10.01 -6.39 30.42
N GLY A 89 9.57 -5.27 29.84
CA GLY A 89 9.09 -5.17 28.47
C GLY A 89 10.13 -4.62 27.50
N SER A 90 9.75 -4.57 26.22
CA SER A 90 10.51 -3.97 25.13
C SER A 90 9.61 -3.10 24.27
N ILE A 91 10.07 -1.93 23.86
CA ILE A 91 9.43 -1.09 22.84
C ILE A 91 10.16 -1.34 21.53
N ILE A 92 9.43 -1.85 20.54
CA ILE A 92 9.90 -1.98 19.16
C ILE A 92 9.39 -0.76 18.41
N THR A 93 10.29 -0.03 17.78
CA THR A 93 9.97 1.10 16.90
C THR A 93 10.33 0.70 15.48
N LEU A 94 9.38 0.83 14.56
CA LEU A 94 9.60 0.65 13.13
C LEU A 94 9.30 1.98 12.43
N ARG A 95 10.27 2.49 11.69
CA ARG A 95 10.16 3.73 10.91
C ARG A 95 10.25 3.42 9.42
N VAL A 96 9.16 3.63 8.67
CA VAL A 96 9.16 3.42 7.22
C VAL A 96 9.70 4.66 6.50
N ASN A 97 9.34 5.85 6.98
CA ASN A 97 9.87 7.12 6.50
C ASN A 97 9.92 8.14 7.67
N PRO A 98 10.52 9.33 7.50
CA PRO A 98 10.62 10.32 8.59
C PRO A 98 9.28 10.71 9.23
N SER A 99 8.19 10.66 8.46
CA SER A 99 6.83 11.05 8.89
C SER A 99 5.94 9.87 9.28
N LEU A 100 6.40 8.63 9.08
CA LEU A 100 5.64 7.40 9.33
C LEU A 100 6.45 6.44 10.18
N MET A 101 6.11 6.42 11.46
CA MET A 101 6.73 5.61 12.50
C MET A 101 5.63 5.03 13.38
N VAL A 102 5.81 3.78 13.77
CA VAL A 102 4.91 3.09 14.69
C VAL A 102 5.72 2.45 15.82
N ARG A 103 5.08 2.28 16.97
CA ARG A 103 5.68 1.65 18.14
C ARG A 103 4.80 0.53 18.67
N MET A 104 5.44 -0.54 19.12
CA MET A 104 4.78 -1.64 19.82
C MET A 104 5.52 -1.92 21.13
N LEU A 105 4.80 -1.81 22.24
CA LEU A 105 5.25 -2.28 23.55
C LEU A 105 4.91 -3.77 23.67
N MET A 106 5.94 -4.59 23.86
CA MET A 106 5.83 -6.00 24.18
C MET A 106 6.18 -6.24 25.65
N SER A 107 5.25 -6.79 26.43
CA SER A 107 5.47 -7.17 27.83
C SER A 107 5.38 -8.68 27.98
N CYS A 108 6.53 -9.32 28.27
CA CYS A 108 6.66 -10.78 28.30
C CYS A 108 6.81 -11.30 29.72
N ASN A 109 5.86 -12.11 30.17
CA ASN A 109 5.93 -12.85 31.44
C ASN A 109 5.33 -14.27 31.24
N GLY A 110 6.04 -15.09 30.45
CA GLY A 110 5.53 -16.36 29.91
C GLY A 110 4.91 -16.17 28.52
N ASN A 111 3.79 -15.44 28.45
CA ASN A 111 3.18 -14.97 27.20
C ASN A 111 3.50 -13.48 26.98
N CYS A 112 3.74 -13.07 25.73
CA CYS A 112 4.03 -11.68 25.41
C CYS A 112 2.75 -10.93 25.05
N ARG A 113 2.33 -9.99 25.88
CA ARG A 113 1.23 -9.06 25.58
C ARG A 113 1.76 -7.92 24.72
N CYS A 114 1.04 -7.58 23.66
CA CYS A 114 1.42 -6.55 22.70
C CYS A 114 0.47 -5.36 22.81
N TYR A 115 1.06 -4.17 22.82
CA TYR A 115 0.34 -2.91 22.86
C TYR A 115 0.89 -1.99 21.78
N VAL A 116 0.04 -1.22 21.11
CA VAL A 116 0.41 -0.27 20.05
C VAL A 116 0.17 1.17 20.49
N ASP A 117 0.79 2.11 19.79
CA ASP A 117 0.57 3.54 20.01
C ASP A 117 -0.67 4.08 19.30
N ASP A 118 -1.06 5.29 19.67
CA ASP A 118 -2.30 5.95 19.23
C ASP A 118 -2.47 6.09 17.71
N VAL A 119 -1.37 6.13 16.96
CA VAL A 119 -1.42 6.21 15.49
C VAL A 119 -2.09 4.97 14.92
N ILE A 120 -1.76 3.79 15.45
CA ILE A 120 -2.36 2.52 15.02
C ILE A 120 -3.81 2.43 15.51
N THR A 121 -4.10 2.91 16.72
CA THR A 121 -5.48 2.93 17.25
C THR A 121 -6.39 3.85 16.45
N LYS A 122 -5.94 5.05 16.09
CA LYS A 122 -6.71 5.96 15.21
C LYS A 122 -6.89 5.39 13.81
N ALA A 123 -5.88 4.70 13.27
CA ALA A 123 -6.01 3.99 12.00
C ALA A 123 -7.04 2.85 12.09
N LYS A 124 -7.08 2.14 13.22
CA LYS A 124 -8.08 1.11 13.51
C LYS A 124 -9.49 1.68 13.53
N ASP A 125 -9.71 2.81 14.20
CA ASP A 125 -11.03 3.44 14.27
C ASP A 125 -11.54 3.91 12.89
N ASN A 126 -10.61 4.23 11.98
CA ASN A 126 -10.91 4.70 10.63
C ASN A 126 -10.89 3.60 9.54
N ILE A 127 -10.58 2.35 9.89
CA ILE A 127 -10.30 1.29 8.91
C ILE A 127 -11.50 0.99 7.99
N THR A 128 -12.72 0.97 8.53
CA THR A 128 -13.93 0.70 7.75
C THR A 128 -14.18 1.84 6.77
N LYS A 129 -14.00 3.10 7.20
CA LYS A 129 -14.17 4.26 6.33
C LYS A 129 -13.10 4.30 5.23
N TYR A 130 -11.85 3.93 5.54
CA TYR A 130 -10.80 3.74 4.54
C TYR A 130 -11.21 2.67 3.50
N ARG A 131 -11.62 1.48 3.96
CA ARG A 131 -12.08 0.40 3.08
C ARG A 131 -13.20 0.88 2.17
N ASP A 132 -14.23 1.52 2.72
CA ASP A 132 -15.40 1.91 1.95
C ASP A 132 -15.05 2.93 0.87
N MET A 133 -14.12 3.86 1.14
CA MET A 133 -13.60 4.77 0.12
C MET A 133 -12.80 4.04 -0.97
N ALA A 134 -11.91 3.13 -0.59
CA ALA A 134 -11.10 2.37 -1.53
C ALA A 134 -11.97 1.48 -2.44
N MET A 135 -12.95 0.77 -1.86
CA MET A 135 -13.86 -0.09 -2.61
C MET A 135 -14.84 0.71 -3.49
N ASN A 136 -15.29 1.89 -3.04
CA ASN A 136 -16.10 2.78 -3.87
C ASN A 136 -15.30 3.31 -5.07
N ALA A 137 -14.04 3.71 -4.85
CA ALA A 137 -13.14 4.11 -5.92
C ALA A 137 -12.95 2.98 -6.95
N LEU A 138 -12.65 1.76 -6.49
CA LEU A 138 -12.50 0.59 -7.35
C LEU A 138 -13.77 0.26 -8.14
N SER A 139 -14.95 0.29 -7.50
CA SER A 139 -16.21 0.04 -8.19
C SER A 139 -16.47 1.05 -9.31
N ARG A 140 -16.18 2.34 -9.07
CA ARG A 140 -16.30 3.39 -10.08
C ARG A 140 -15.32 3.21 -11.22
N LEU A 141 -14.05 2.92 -10.90
CA LEU A 141 -13.02 2.64 -11.89
C LEU A 141 -13.40 1.42 -12.75
N GLY A 142 -13.93 0.36 -12.13
CA GLY A 142 -14.46 -0.81 -12.83
C GLY A 142 -15.54 -0.45 -13.84
N ARG A 143 -16.46 0.48 -13.51
CA ARG A 143 -17.49 0.96 -14.45
C ARG A 143 -16.92 1.86 -15.55
N ILE A 144 -16.14 2.88 -15.16
CA ILE A 144 -15.52 3.86 -16.07
C ILE A 144 -14.71 3.12 -17.16
N PHE A 145 -13.90 2.17 -16.72
CA PHE A 145 -13.06 1.38 -17.62
C PHE A 145 -13.73 0.06 -18.02
N ASN A 146 -15.00 -0.19 -17.70
CA ASN A 146 -15.75 -1.42 -18.04
C ASN A 146 -15.01 -2.74 -17.78
N ILE A 147 -14.34 -2.86 -16.62
CA ILE A 147 -13.53 -4.02 -16.22
C ILE A 147 -14.02 -4.56 -14.87
N GLU A 148 -13.84 -5.86 -14.66
CA GLU A 148 -14.12 -6.49 -13.37
C GLU A 148 -13.32 -5.81 -12.24
N THR A 149 -14.02 -5.51 -11.15
CA THR A 149 -13.40 -4.91 -9.97
C THR A 149 -12.50 -5.95 -9.29
N PRO A 150 -11.18 -5.71 -9.18
CA PRO A 150 -10.28 -6.67 -8.56
C PRO A 150 -10.57 -6.82 -7.07
N ARG A 151 -10.31 -8.02 -6.54
CA ARG A 151 -10.32 -8.26 -5.09
C ARG A 151 -9.19 -7.48 -4.43
N VAL A 152 -9.41 -7.09 -3.18
CA VAL A 152 -8.44 -6.36 -2.36
C VAL A 152 -8.11 -7.15 -1.10
N LEU A 153 -6.82 -7.24 -0.78
CA LEU A 153 -6.33 -7.77 0.48
C LEU A 153 -5.39 -6.79 1.18
N LEU A 154 -5.25 -6.92 2.49
CA LEU A 154 -4.27 -6.18 3.26
C LEU A 154 -2.91 -6.87 3.24
N THR A 155 -1.83 -6.09 3.13
CA THR A 155 -0.45 -6.53 3.31
C THR A 155 0.24 -5.70 4.38
N HIS A 156 1.34 -6.20 4.95
CA HIS A 156 2.15 -5.48 5.94
C HIS A 156 3.57 -5.16 5.45
N ASN A 157 3.81 -5.33 4.15
CA ASN A 157 5.11 -5.04 3.54
C ASN A 157 5.51 -3.56 3.73
N PRO A 158 6.66 -3.27 4.37
CA PRO A 158 7.10 -1.91 4.70
C PRO A 158 7.73 -1.12 3.55
N THR A 159 7.95 -1.72 2.39
CA THR A 159 8.59 -1.02 1.26
C THR A 159 7.61 -0.51 0.22
N VAL A 160 6.31 -0.82 0.36
CA VAL A 160 5.27 -0.44 -0.60
C VAL A 160 3.99 0.00 0.12
N PHE A 161 3.23 0.90 -0.51
CA PHE A 161 1.89 1.28 -0.06
C PHE A 161 0.80 0.41 -0.70
N GLY A 162 1.01 -0.03 -1.94
CA GLY A 162 0.17 -0.99 -2.64
C GLY A 162 1.03 -1.83 -3.58
N LYS A 163 0.47 -2.93 -4.07
CA LYS A 163 0.99 -3.68 -5.23
C LYS A 163 -0.04 -4.69 -5.72
N ILE A 164 0.04 -5.06 -7.00
CA ILE A 164 -0.62 -6.26 -7.54
C ILE A 164 0.14 -7.53 -7.13
N MET A 165 -0.59 -8.54 -6.67
CA MET A 165 -0.05 -9.86 -6.36
C MET A 165 -0.86 -10.95 -7.06
N LEU A 166 -0.16 -11.91 -7.67
CA LEU A 166 -0.77 -13.13 -8.18
C LEU A 166 -1.00 -14.12 -7.03
N MET A 167 -2.26 -14.38 -6.70
CA MET A 167 -2.68 -15.35 -5.69
C MET A 167 -3.36 -16.53 -6.37
N GLY A 168 -2.59 -17.61 -6.58
CA GLY A 168 -3.05 -18.73 -7.40
C GLY A 168 -3.16 -18.32 -8.87
N ARG A 169 -4.39 -18.15 -9.37
CA ARG A 169 -4.67 -17.70 -10.75
C ARG A 169 -5.32 -16.31 -10.81
N GLU A 170 -5.51 -15.68 -9.66
CA GLU A 170 -6.19 -14.40 -9.52
C GLU A 170 -5.15 -13.29 -9.26
N GLU A 171 -5.29 -12.16 -9.94
CA GLU A 171 -4.55 -10.94 -9.61
C GLU A 171 -5.33 -10.14 -8.57
N VAL A 172 -4.69 -9.86 -7.45
CA VAL A 172 -5.30 -9.21 -6.29
C VAL A 172 -4.55 -7.92 -6.01
N ILE A 173 -5.28 -6.83 -5.78
CA ILE A 173 -4.69 -5.60 -5.25
C ILE A 173 -4.38 -5.83 -3.77
N THR A 174 -3.12 -5.68 -3.38
CA THR A 174 -2.75 -5.66 -1.96
C THR A 174 -2.49 -4.23 -1.50
N LEU A 175 -3.22 -3.77 -0.48
CA LEU A 175 -3.05 -2.46 0.14
C LEU A 175 -2.32 -2.61 1.46
N SER A 176 -1.26 -1.85 1.64
CA SER A 176 -0.40 -1.97 2.81
C SER A 176 -1.03 -1.29 4.02
N VAL A 177 -0.84 -1.86 5.22
CA VAL A 177 -1.19 -1.21 6.48
C VAL A 177 -0.58 0.20 6.60
N TRP A 178 0.53 0.45 5.92
CA TRP A 178 1.17 1.76 5.86
C TRP A 178 0.35 2.80 5.10
N ASP A 179 -0.38 2.38 4.08
CA ASP A 179 -1.25 3.29 3.34
C ASP A 179 -2.43 3.74 4.22
N ILE A 180 -2.99 2.81 5.00
CA ILE A 180 -4.02 3.12 6.00
C ILE A 180 -3.48 4.07 7.08
N LEU A 181 -2.29 3.79 7.62
CA LEU A 181 -1.65 4.63 8.65
C LEU A 181 -1.33 6.04 8.13
N ARG A 182 -1.01 6.18 6.84
CA ARG A 182 -0.86 7.47 6.17
C ARG A 182 -2.22 8.16 5.97
N ALA A 183 -3.21 7.42 5.47
CA ALA A 183 -4.52 7.93 5.08
C ALA A 183 -5.37 8.40 6.27
N GLN A 184 -5.18 7.85 7.47
CA GLN A 184 -5.95 8.22 8.67
C GLN A 184 -5.91 9.72 8.99
N GLY A 185 -4.86 10.44 8.59
CA GLY A 185 -4.78 11.90 8.73
C GLY A 185 -5.85 12.68 7.95
N PHE A 186 -6.43 12.09 6.91
CA PHE A 186 -7.43 12.70 6.04
C PHE A 186 -8.87 12.25 6.33
N ILE A 187 -9.05 11.16 7.10
CA ILE A 187 -10.35 10.52 7.31
C ILE A 187 -11.18 11.21 8.41
N GLY A 188 -10.54 11.93 9.34
CA GLY A 188 -11.20 12.52 10.51
C GLY A 188 -12.11 13.74 10.24
N GLY A 189 -12.03 14.36 9.07
CA GLY A 189 -12.78 15.58 8.71
C GLY A 189 -13.91 15.36 7.70
N GLU A 190 -14.58 16.45 7.31
CA GLU A 190 -15.43 16.44 6.11
C GLU A 190 -14.55 16.13 4.89
N PRO A 191 -14.89 15.10 4.09
CA PRO A 191 -14.04 14.71 2.97
C PRO A 191 -13.98 15.83 1.94
N THR A 192 -12.78 16.37 1.69
CA THR A 192 -12.50 17.24 0.53
C THR A 192 -12.11 16.39 -0.66
N VAL A 193 -12.15 16.93 -1.89
CA VAL A 193 -11.66 16.21 -3.07
C VAL A 193 -10.20 15.80 -2.89
N ASP A 194 -9.36 16.71 -2.40
CA ASP A 194 -7.94 16.43 -2.19
C ASP A 194 -7.75 15.37 -1.10
N GLY A 195 -8.50 15.44 0.01
CA GLY A 195 -8.44 14.41 1.07
C GLY A 195 -8.91 13.03 0.60
N VAL A 196 -9.98 12.96 -0.21
CA VAL A 196 -10.43 11.69 -0.81
C VAL A 196 -9.38 11.19 -1.81
N SER A 197 -8.85 12.07 -2.67
CA SER A 197 -7.79 11.74 -3.63
C SER A 197 -6.59 11.15 -2.91
N ASP A 198 -6.12 11.79 -1.84
CA ASP A 198 -4.99 11.32 -1.04
C ASP A 198 -5.25 9.95 -0.38
N ILE A 199 -6.49 9.62 -0.03
CA ILE A 199 -6.87 8.32 0.51
C ILE A 199 -6.84 7.24 -0.57
N ILE A 200 -7.38 7.53 -1.75
CA ILE A 200 -7.57 6.52 -2.81
C ILE A 200 -6.38 6.42 -3.79
N ASP A 201 -5.40 7.31 -3.69
CA ASP A 201 -4.32 7.42 -4.68
C ASP A 201 -3.58 6.10 -4.92
N THR A 202 -3.26 5.41 -3.83
CA THR A 202 -2.60 4.09 -3.86
C THR A 202 -3.48 3.06 -4.57
N VAL A 203 -4.77 2.97 -4.23
CA VAL A 203 -5.65 1.97 -4.86
C VAL A 203 -5.93 2.30 -6.33
N VAL A 204 -5.98 3.57 -6.70
CA VAL A 204 -6.07 4.02 -8.10
C VAL A 204 -4.82 3.63 -8.87
N HIS A 205 -3.64 3.85 -8.29
CA HIS A 205 -2.37 3.47 -8.90
C HIS A 205 -2.30 1.97 -9.20
N GLU A 206 -2.63 1.14 -8.21
CA GLU A 206 -2.66 -0.32 -8.40
C GLU A 206 -3.74 -0.76 -9.37
N PHE A 207 -4.92 -0.13 -9.34
CA PHE A 207 -5.96 -0.41 -10.32
C PHE A 207 -5.49 -0.12 -11.75
N LEU A 208 -4.73 0.95 -11.98
CA LEU A 208 -4.18 1.24 -13.29
C LEU A 208 -3.20 0.15 -13.73
N HIS A 209 -2.36 -0.39 -12.84
CA HIS A 209 -1.53 -1.55 -13.16
C HIS A 209 -2.38 -2.76 -13.55
N TYR A 210 -3.39 -3.10 -12.74
CA TYR A 210 -4.34 -4.17 -13.04
C TYR A 210 -5.05 -3.98 -14.39
N LEU A 211 -5.48 -2.75 -14.70
CA LEU A 211 -6.13 -2.41 -15.96
C LEU A 211 -5.20 -2.67 -17.16
N LEU A 212 -3.93 -2.27 -17.04
CA LEU A 212 -2.92 -2.48 -18.07
C LEU A 212 -2.69 -3.97 -18.29
N ASP A 213 -2.48 -4.75 -17.23
CA ASP A 213 -2.26 -6.20 -17.31
C ASP A 213 -3.44 -6.93 -17.98
N LYS A 214 -4.68 -6.48 -17.72
CA LYS A 214 -5.89 -7.11 -18.28
C LYS A 214 -6.26 -6.68 -19.69
N ARG A 215 -6.02 -5.43 -20.07
CA ARG A 215 -6.53 -4.87 -21.33
C ARG A 215 -5.47 -4.52 -22.35
N TYR A 216 -4.25 -4.28 -21.90
CA TYR A 216 -3.22 -3.72 -22.75
C TYR A 216 -2.05 -4.68 -22.87
N LEU A 217 -1.81 -5.16 -24.09
CA LEU A 217 -0.52 -5.76 -24.42
C LEU A 217 0.48 -4.64 -24.65
N ILE A 218 1.06 -4.10 -23.56
CA ILE A 218 2.09 -3.06 -23.63
C ILE A 218 3.22 -3.45 -24.60
N PRO A 219 3.69 -4.72 -24.66
CA PRO A 219 4.66 -5.12 -25.67
C PRO A 219 4.19 -4.91 -27.12
N ALA A 220 2.90 -5.13 -27.41
CA ALA A 220 2.33 -4.91 -28.73
C ALA A 220 2.28 -3.43 -29.09
N ALA A 221 1.81 -2.58 -28.16
CA ALA A 221 1.83 -1.12 -28.34
C ALA A 221 3.26 -0.61 -28.55
N PHE A 222 4.23 -1.17 -27.83
CA PHE A 222 5.64 -0.83 -27.97
C PHE A 222 6.18 -1.16 -29.36
N ILE A 223 5.93 -2.38 -29.85
CA ILE A 223 6.35 -2.82 -31.19
C ILE A 223 5.72 -1.94 -32.27
N GLU A 224 4.41 -1.70 -32.16
CA GLU A 224 3.66 -0.91 -33.13
C GLU A 224 4.23 0.51 -33.26
N MET A 225 4.47 1.16 -32.13
CA MET A 225 4.85 2.57 -32.06
C MET A 225 6.34 2.82 -32.28
N THR A 226 7.20 1.86 -31.92
CA THR A 226 8.66 2.05 -31.95
C THR A 226 9.38 1.19 -32.98
N LYS A 227 8.69 0.18 -33.54
CA LYS A 227 9.24 -0.84 -34.44
C LYS A 227 10.40 -1.63 -33.82
N ARG A 228 10.38 -1.84 -32.50
CA ARG A 228 11.40 -2.57 -31.73
C ARG A 228 10.77 -3.64 -30.84
N ILE A 229 11.51 -4.72 -30.62
CA ILE A 229 11.15 -5.77 -29.65
C ILE A 229 11.47 -5.24 -28.23
N PRO A 230 10.48 -5.09 -27.33
CA PRO A 230 10.71 -4.64 -25.96
C PRO A 230 11.38 -5.73 -25.12
N SER A 231 12.25 -5.31 -24.20
CA SER A 231 12.66 -6.18 -23.08
C SER A 231 11.62 -6.12 -21.95
N VAL A 232 11.70 -7.07 -21.00
CA VAL A 232 10.91 -7.05 -19.77
C VAL A 232 11.09 -5.74 -18.99
N PHE A 233 12.30 -5.15 -19.03
CA PHE A 233 12.55 -3.86 -18.41
C PHE A 233 11.86 -2.69 -19.13
N ASP A 234 11.83 -2.71 -20.47
CA ASP A 234 11.13 -1.65 -21.22
C ASP A 234 9.62 -1.70 -20.93
N ASP A 235 9.05 -2.92 -20.78
CA ASP A 235 7.65 -3.14 -20.43
C ASP A 235 7.31 -2.59 -19.04
N GLY A 236 8.11 -2.94 -18.02
CA GLY A 236 7.94 -2.41 -16.67
C GLY A 236 8.06 -0.88 -16.60
N ILE A 237 9.01 -0.28 -17.33
CA ILE A 237 9.14 1.20 -17.36
C ILE A 237 7.91 1.85 -18.00
N VAL A 238 7.34 1.25 -19.05
CA VAL A 238 6.15 1.80 -19.71
C VAL A 238 4.92 1.69 -18.81
N HIS A 239 4.74 0.55 -18.12
CA HIS A 239 3.66 0.40 -17.13
C HIS A 239 3.74 1.48 -16.05
N GLU A 240 4.88 1.60 -15.38
CA GLU A 240 5.09 2.63 -14.35
C GLU A 240 4.91 4.04 -14.91
N LEU A 241 5.36 4.31 -16.13
CA LEU A 241 5.20 5.62 -16.75
C LEU A 241 3.72 5.98 -16.96
N ILE A 242 2.90 5.01 -17.40
CA ILE A 242 1.47 5.19 -17.59
C ILE A 242 0.78 5.41 -16.24
N THR A 243 1.02 4.52 -15.26
CA THR A 243 0.37 4.57 -13.96
C THR A 243 0.74 5.84 -13.20
N TRP A 244 2.02 6.18 -13.07
CA TRP A 244 2.47 7.42 -12.41
C TRP A 244 1.94 8.69 -13.07
N THR A 245 1.85 8.71 -14.40
CA THR A 245 1.34 9.88 -15.12
C THR A 245 -0.17 10.06 -14.91
N LEU A 246 -0.92 8.95 -14.89
CA LEU A 246 -2.39 8.99 -14.79
C LEU A 246 -2.91 9.09 -13.37
N THR A 247 -2.23 8.50 -12.38
CA THR A 247 -2.69 8.42 -10.99
C THR A 247 -3.21 9.78 -10.47
N PRO A 248 -2.49 10.91 -10.54
CA PRO A 248 -3.00 12.17 -10.00
C PRO A 248 -4.31 12.65 -10.63
N SER A 249 -4.44 12.50 -11.96
CA SER A 249 -5.64 12.93 -12.69
C SER A 249 -6.81 11.99 -12.43
N VAL A 250 -6.57 10.67 -12.41
CA VAL A 250 -7.59 9.65 -12.16
C VAL A 250 -8.07 9.70 -10.71
N SER A 251 -7.16 9.84 -9.74
CA SER A 251 -7.49 9.99 -8.32
C SER A 251 -8.36 11.21 -8.08
N ARG A 252 -8.00 12.36 -8.65
CA ARG A 252 -8.81 13.58 -8.56
C ARG A 252 -10.19 13.39 -9.21
N TYR A 253 -10.24 12.78 -10.39
CA TYR A 253 -11.49 12.50 -11.09
C TYR A 253 -12.43 11.63 -10.25
N VAL A 254 -11.93 10.50 -9.73
CA VAL A 254 -12.71 9.59 -8.88
C VAL A 254 -13.11 10.26 -7.57
N ALA A 255 -12.23 11.07 -6.98
CA ALA A 255 -12.54 11.83 -5.77
C ALA A 255 -13.68 12.85 -6.00
N GLN A 256 -13.69 13.55 -7.14
CA GLN A 256 -14.81 14.41 -7.54
C GLN A 256 -16.10 13.59 -7.69
N CYS A 257 -16.04 12.44 -8.35
CA CYS A 257 -17.18 11.54 -8.47
C CYS A 257 -17.73 11.06 -7.11
N ILE A 258 -16.85 10.75 -6.17
CA ILE A 258 -17.24 10.34 -4.81
C ILE A 258 -17.89 11.51 -4.06
N LYS A 259 -17.35 12.74 -4.18
CA LYS A 259 -17.83 13.90 -3.42
C LYS A 259 -19.07 14.56 -4.03
N TYR A 260 -19.14 14.68 -5.35
CA TYR A 260 -20.14 15.49 -6.05
C TYR A 260 -21.07 14.69 -6.96
N GLY A 261 -20.75 13.43 -7.27
CA GLY A 261 -21.52 12.61 -8.23
C GLY A 261 -21.26 12.95 -9.70
N ASN A 262 -20.43 13.96 -9.99
CA ASN A 262 -19.91 14.30 -11.30
C ASN A 262 -18.42 14.67 -11.20
N ALA A 263 -17.73 14.72 -12.34
CA ALA A 263 -16.33 15.13 -12.42
C ALA A 263 -16.08 16.03 -13.62
N ASN A 264 -14.98 16.77 -13.57
CA ASN A 264 -14.53 17.51 -14.75
C ASN A 264 -13.87 16.54 -15.72
N LYS A 265 -14.10 16.76 -17.01
CA LYS A 265 -13.39 16.02 -18.06
C LYS A 265 -11.87 16.19 -17.92
N VAL A 266 -11.14 15.09 -18.04
CA VAL A 266 -9.68 15.13 -18.09
C VAL A 266 -9.25 15.38 -19.54
N ASN A 267 -8.40 16.39 -19.73
CA ASN A 267 -7.83 16.72 -21.03
C ASN A 267 -6.57 15.88 -21.31
N ILE A 268 -6.13 15.92 -22.57
CA ILE A 268 -4.89 15.25 -23.02
C ILE A 268 -3.73 15.64 -22.10
N ILE A 269 -2.95 14.63 -21.71
CA ILE A 269 -1.80 14.82 -20.82
C ILE A 269 -0.53 14.89 -21.66
N ASP A 270 0.06 16.08 -21.71
CA ASP A 270 1.33 16.32 -22.42
C ASP A 270 2.58 16.15 -21.53
N THR A 271 2.38 16.14 -20.20
CA THR A 271 3.45 16.03 -19.21
C THR A 271 3.47 14.64 -18.58
N TYR A 272 4.62 13.96 -18.68
CA TYR A 272 4.82 12.64 -18.08
C TYR A 272 5.50 12.76 -16.73
N LEU A 273 5.04 11.97 -15.77
CA LEU A 273 5.61 11.91 -14.43
C LEU A 273 6.22 10.53 -14.20
N ILE A 274 7.50 10.51 -13.84
CA ILE A 274 8.20 9.30 -13.37
C ILE A 274 9.53 9.70 -12.70
N LYS A 275 9.97 8.93 -11.71
CA LYS A 275 11.17 9.23 -10.90
C LYS A 275 12.49 8.66 -11.45
N TYR A 276 12.48 8.02 -12.62
CA TYR A 276 13.65 7.32 -13.18
C TYR A 276 13.92 7.70 -14.65
N PRO A 277 15.12 7.40 -15.20
CA PRO A 277 15.46 7.76 -16.57
C PRO A 277 14.55 7.08 -17.59
N VAL A 278 13.79 7.88 -18.34
CA VAL A 278 12.91 7.38 -19.39
C VAL A 278 13.46 7.74 -20.77
N LYS A 279 13.49 6.74 -21.65
CA LYS A 279 13.87 6.93 -23.04
C LYS A 279 12.66 7.39 -23.86
N ARG A 280 12.90 8.18 -24.89
CA ARG A 280 11.87 8.67 -25.82
C ARG A 280 10.90 7.58 -26.30
N ARG A 281 11.40 6.36 -26.56
CA ARG A 281 10.60 5.20 -26.98
C ARG A 281 9.54 4.77 -25.97
N HIS A 282 9.84 4.83 -24.67
CA HIS A 282 8.88 4.50 -23.61
C HIS A 282 7.76 5.54 -23.58
N VAL A 283 8.12 6.83 -23.70
CA VAL A 283 7.16 7.95 -23.73
C VAL A 283 6.20 7.81 -24.91
N ILE A 284 6.70 7.47 -26.10
CA ILE A 284 5.86 7.30 -27.30
C ILE A 284 4.85 6.16 -27.10
N ALA A 285 5.30 5.01 -26.55
CA ALA A 285 4.41 3.88 -26.29
C ALA A 285 3.36 4.22 -25.22
N ALA A 286 3.79 4.83 -24.10
CA ALA A 286 2.91 5.25 -23.02
C ALA A 286 1.88 6.29 -23.46
N ARG A 287 2.27 7.27 -24.29
CA ARG A 287 1.37 8.32 -24.80
C ARG A 287 0.13 7.77 -25.48
N LYS A 288 0.28 6.72 -26.28
CA LYS A 288 -0.85 6.09 -26.98
C LYS A 288 -1.88 5.59 -25.98
N VAL A 289 -1.44 4.80 -25.00
CA VAL A 289 -2.29 4.19 -23.98
C VAL A 289 -2.90 5.25 -23.05
N ILE A 290 -2.11 6.23 -22.61
CA ILE A 290 -2.58 7.32 -21.74
C ILE A 290 -3.72 8.11 -22.40
N ASN A 291 -3.56 8.50 -23.67
CA ASN A 291 -4.59 9.29 -24.35
C ASN A 291 -5.87 8.50 -24.57
N GLU A 292 -5.77 7.19 -24.78
CA GLU A 292 -6.92 6.30 -24.84
C GLU A 292 -7.63 6.23 -23.48
N LEU A 293 -6.89 6.00 -22.40
CA LEU A 293 -7.41 5.93 -21.03
C LEU A 293 -8.06 7.25 -20.58
N VAL A 294 -7.46 8.39 -20.91
CA VAL A 294 -8.04 9.73 -20.66
C VAL A 294 -9.36 9.91 -21.41
N GLY A 295 -9.54 9.28 -22.57
CA GLY A 295 -10.78 9.32 -23.33
C GLY A 295 -11.99 8.79 -22.56
N PHE A 296 -11.80 7.89 -21.59
CA PHE A 296 -12.86 7.37 -20.72
C PHE A 296 -13.24 8.33 -19.58
N LEU A 297 -12.43 9.36 -19.30
CA LEU A 297 -12.64 10.32 -18.21
C LEU A 297 -13.42 11.54 -18.71
N ASP A 298 -14.62 11.31 -19.23
CA ASP A 298 -15.43 12.27 -19.98
C ASP A 298 -16.29 13.22 -19.13
N GLY A 299 -16.29 13.04 -17.81
CA GLY A 299 -17.10 13.75 -16.83
C GLY A 299 -18.21 12.88 -16.21
N GLY A 300 -18.48 11.72 -16.79
CA GLY A 300 -19.38 10.69 -16.26
C GLY A 300 -18.73 9.85 -15.15
N CYS A 301 -19.46 9.60 -14.08
CA CYS A 301 -18.93 8.93 -12.88
C CYS A 301 -19.17 7.40 -12.83
N GLY A 302 -19.43 6.79 -13.98
CA GLY A 302 -19.76 5.36 -14.11
C GLY A 302 -21.20 5.05 -13.76
#